data_AF-A0A1Y4QEM5-F1
#
_entry.id   AF-A0A1Y4QEM5-F1
#
_cell.length_a   1.000
_cell.length_b   1.000
_cell.length_c   1.000
_cell.angle_alpha   90.00
_cell.angle_beta   90.00
_cell.angle_gamma   90.00
#
_symmetry.space_group_name_H-M   'P 1'
#
loop_
_entity.id
_entity.type
_entity.pdbx_description
1 polymer ?
#
loop_
_entity_poly.entity_id
_entity_poly.type
_entity_poly.pdbx_seq_one_letter_code
_entity_poly.pdbx_strand_id
1 'polypeptide(L)'
;MLFKSKRSAMRVKETVTRYLEEKLFVKVNQEKTKVAYITDIKFLGFGFYIEKSGNVRITVHKKSKEKMKKRIKEITKRNRPISSKELAKELKEYITGWVNYYRIANMSKHLREIDSWMRRRIRMIYWKRWKLVRTRYRNLQKLGINKSKAWEWANTRKSYWHIANSFILKRTLTNEVLKIYGFISALDYYNSINL
;
A
#
# COMPACT_ATOMS: atom_id res chain seq x y z
N MET A 1 2.60 -13.59 -25.08
CA MET A 1 2.75 -15.02 -25.44
C MET A 1 3.85 -15.63 -24.58
N LEU A 2 3.71 -16.90 -24.20
CA LEU A 2 4.70 -17.64 -23.42
C LEU A 2 5.39 -18.65 -24.32
N PHE A 3 6.70 -18.82 -24.17
CA PHE A 3 7.52 -19.70 -25.00
C PHE A 3 8.50 -20.49 -24.13
N LYS A 4 8.83 -21.71 -24.56
CA LYS A 4 9.82 -22.56 -23.89
C LYS A 4 11.26 -22.07 -24.05
N SER A 5 11.57 -21.39 -25.16
CA SER A 5 12.93 -20.89 -25.46
C SER A 5 12.93 -19.43 -25.90
N LYS A 6 14.04 -18.73 -25.60
CA LYS A 6 14.26 -17.34 -26.04
C LYS A 6 14.28 -17.22 -27.56
N ARG A 7 14.88 -18.19 -28.25
CA ARG A 7 14.97 -18.24 -29.72
C ARG A 7 13.58 -18.31 -30.36
N SER A 8 12.71 -19.18 -29.85
CA SER A 8 11.32 -19.26 -30.32
C SER A 8 10.57 -17.96 -30.10
N ALA A 9 10.76 -17.32 -28.93
CA ALA A 9 10.12 -16.04 -28.62
C ALA A 9 10.57 -14.90 -29.55
N MET A 10 11.86 -14.83 -29.89
CA MET A 10 12.39 -13.83 -30.84
C MET A 10 11.80 -14.02 -32.23
N ARG A 11 11.82 -15.26 -32.75
CA ARG A 11 11.26 -15.57 -34.07
C ARG A 11 9.79 -15.16 -34.19
N VAL A 12 8.99 -15.47 -33.16
CA VAL A 12 7.57 -15.11 -33.16
C VAL A 12 7.38 -13.61 -32.98
N LYS A 13 8.21 -12.93 -32.16
CA LYS A 13 8.18 -11.47 -32.04
C LYS A 13 8.36 -10.81 -33.41
N GLU A 14 9.36 -11.22 -34.20
CA GLU A 14 9.62 -10.66 -35.53
C GLU A 14 8.46 -10.91 -36.49
N THR A 15 7.94 -12.15 -36.52
CA THR A 15 6.84 -12.53 -37.40
C THR A 15 5.57 -11.73 -37.11
N VAL A 16 5.22 -11.61 -35.82
CA VAL A 16 4.03 -10.85 -35.37
C VAL A 16 4.22 -9.36 -35.62
N THR A 17 5.42 -8.81 -35.37
CA THR A 17 5.71 -7.39 -35.65
C THR A 17 5.52 -7.08 -37.12
N ARG A 18 6.07 -7.92 -38.01
CA ARG A 18 5.90 -7.77 -39.46
C ARG A 18 4.43 -7.78 -39.87
N TYR A 19 3.66 -8.74 -39.37
CA TYR A 19 2.23 -8.82 -39.67
C TYR A 19 1.46 -7.56 -39.20
N LEU A 20 1.73 -7.09 -37.97
CA LEU A 20 1.10 -5.89 -37.43
C LEU A 20 1.42 -4.64 -38.26
N GLU A 21 2.67 -4.49 -38.71
CA GLU A 21 3.12 -3.29 -39.43
C GLU A 21 2.77 -3.34 -40.92
N GLU A 22 2.87 -4.49 -41.59
CA GLU A 22 2.65 -4.61 -43.04
C GLU A 22 1.19 -4.92 -43.42
N LYS A 23 0.45 -5.66 -42.59
CA LYS A 23 -0.93 -6.07 -42.90
C LYS A 23 -1.98 -5.25 -42.17
N LEU A 24 -1.74 -4.93 -40.90
CA LEU A 24 -2.67 -4.15 -40.08
C LEU A 24 -2.29 -2.67 -39.98
N PHE A 25 -1.12 -2.28 -40.50
CA PHE A 25 -0.61 -0.90 -40.49
C PHE A 25 -0.52 -0.27 -39.09
N VAL A 26 -0.21 -1.09 -38.06
CA VAL A 26 -0.04 -0.66 -36.67
C VAL A 26 1.43 -0.67 -36.28
N LYS A 27 1.99 0.51 -35.98
CA LYS A 27 3.38 0.66 -35.54
C LYS A 27 3.61 0.07 -34.15
N VAL A 28 4.58 -0.83 -34.00
CA VAL A 28 4.90 -1.46 -32.72
C VAL A 28 5.85 -0.57 -31.91
N ASN A 29 5.54 -0.37 -30.62
CA ASN A 29 6.45 0.31 -29.71
C ASN A 29 7.57 -0.67 -29.27
N GLN A 30 8.76 -0.51 -29.84
CA GLN A 30 9.91 -1.39 -29.59
C GLN A 30 10.48 -1.26 -28.18
N GLU A 31 10.39 -0.08 -27.55
CA GLU A 31 10.85 0.12 -26.17
C GLU A 31 10.02 -0.69 -25.16
N LYS A 32 8.71 -0.80 -25.40
CA LYS A 32 7.80 -1.59 -24.55
C LYS A 32 7.82 -3.09 -24.89
N THR A 33 8.13 -3.44 -26.14
CA THR A 33 8.05 -4.81 -26.65
C THR A 33 9.36 -5.55 -26.45
N LYS A 34 9.48 -6.27 -25.33
CA LYS A 34 10.68 -7.04 -24.98
C LYS A 34 10.41 -8.54 -24.87
N VAL A 35 11.39 -9.34 -25.28
CA VAL A 35 11.48 -10.76 -24.91
C VAL A 35 12.23 -10.82 -23.58
N ALA A 36 11.55 -11.24 -22.53
CA ALA A 36 12.09 -11.30 -21.18
C ALA A 36 11.66 -12.57 -20.48
N TYR A 37 12.36 -12.95 -19.42
CA TYR A 37 11.95 -14.03 -18.55
C TYR A 37 10.70 -13.65 -17.76
N ILE A 38 9.89 -14.63 -17.36
CA ILE A 38 8.56 -14.39 -16.78
C ILE A 38 8.61 -13.53 -15.51
N THR A 39 9.69 -13.63 -14.72
CA THR A 39 9.88 -12.86 -13.48
C THR A 39 10.10 -11.36 -13.73
N ASP A 40 10.58 -10.99 -14.91
CA ASP A 40 10.98 -9.61 -15.26
C ASP A 40 9.90 -8.86 -16.04
N ILE A 41 8.76 -9.51 -16.25
CA ILE A 41 7.63 -8.98 -17.00
C ILE A 41 6.61 -8.37 -16.04
N LYS A 42 6.13 -7.19 -16.42
CA LYS A 42 4.95 -6.56 -15.84
C LYS A 42 3.79 -6.75 -16.81
N PHE A 43 2.68 -7.31 -16.35
CA PHE A 43 1.45 -7.43 -17.15
C PHE A 43 0.26 -6.93 -16.34
N LEU A 44 -0.48 -5.93 -16.84
CA LEU A 44 -1.65 -5.32 -16.18
C LEU A 44 -1.44 -4.90 -14.70
N GLY A 45 -0.18 -4.64 -14.32
CA GLY A 45 0.20 -4.29 -12.95
C GLY A 45 0.55 -5.47 -12.04
N PHE A 46 0.44 -6.69 -12.55
CA PHE A 46 0.95 -7.93 -11.96
C PHE A 46 2.40 -8.18 -12.39
N GLY A 47 3.10 -8.92 -11.55
CA GLY A 47 4.38 -9.55 -11.84
C GLY A 47 4.31 -11.04 -11.47
N PHE A 48 5.36 -11.77 -11.77
CA PHE A 48 5.39 -13.21 -11.59
C PHE A 48 6.66 -13.62 -10.83
N TYR A 49 6.57 -14.71 -10.08
CA TYR A 49 7.73 -15.33 -9.45
C TYR A 49 7.60 -16.84 -9.51
N ILE A 50 8.74 -17.54 -9.43
CA ILE A 50 8.79 -18.99 -9.46
C ILE A 50 9.00 -19.46 -8.02
N GLU A 51 8.10 -20.30 -7.53
CA GLU A 51 8.25 -20.94 -6.23
C GLU A 51 9.33 -22.03 -6.28
N LYS A 52 9.81 -22.46 -5.10
CA LYS A 52 10.79 -23.55 -5.00
C LYS A 52 10.30 -24.86 -5.63
N SER A 53 8.99 -25.04 -5.72
CA SER A 53 8.32 -26.18 -6.39
C SER A 53 8.34 -26.10 -7.92
N GLY A 54 8.88 -25.02 -8.50
CA GLY A 54 8.88 -24.79 -9.94
C GLY A 54 7.60 -24.15 -10.49
N ASN A 55 6.56 -23.99 -9.66
CA ASN A 55 5.29 -23.39 -10.06
C ASN A 55 5.39 -21.86 -10.18
N VAL A 56 4.79 -21.31 -11.23
CA VAL A 56 4.68 -19.85 -11.42
C VAL A 56 3.53 -19.31 -10.56
N ARG A 57 3.82 -18.28 -9.77
CA ARG A 57 2.83 -17.56 -8.97
C ARG A 57 2.73 -16.11 -9.39
N ILE A 58 1.57 -15.53 -9.10
CA ILE A 58 1.25 -14.14 -9.40
C ILE A 58 1.54 -13.29 -8.16
N THR A 59 2.20 -12.16 -8.35
CA THR A 59 2.38 -11.13 -7.32
C THR A 59 2.04 -9.75 -7.88
N VAL A 60 1.86 -8.77 -7.01
CA VAL A 60 1.70 -7.38 -7.43
C VAL A 60 3.06 -6.81 -7.83
N HIS A 61 3.15 -6.23 -9.03
CA HIS A 61 4.39 -5.66 -9.54
C HIS A 61 4.85 -4.46 -8.69
N LYS A 62 6.18 -4.27 -8.57
CA LYS A 62 6.81 -3.19 -7.78
C LYS A 62 6.21 -1.80 -8.07
N LYS A 63 6.09 -1.42 -9.35
CA LYS A 63 5.47 -0.14 -9.76
C LYS A 63 4.03 0.04 -9.24
N SER A 64 3.24 -1.03 -9.17
CA SER A 64 1.85 -0.99 -8.69
C SER A 64 1.81 -0.83 -7.16
N LYS A 65 2.71 -1.52 -6.44
CA LYS A 65 2.92 -1.35 -5.00
C LYS A 65 3.34 0.08 -4.64
N GLU A 66 4.25 0.67 -5.42
CA GLU A 66 4.69 2.06 -5.27
C GLU A 66 3.54 3.04 -5.53
N LYS A 67 2.73 2.80 -6.57
CA LYS A 67 1.53 3.60 -6.86
C LYS A 67 0.53 3.55 -5.70
N MET A 68 0.32 2.38 -5.11
CA MET A 68 -0.53 2.20 -3.92
C MET A 68 -0.01 3.03 -2.74
N LYS A 69 1.28 2.87 -2.42
CA LYS A 69 1.90 3.59 -1.31
C LYS A 69 1.86 5.11 -1.53
N LYS A 70 2.08 5.59 -2.77
CA LYS A 70 1.98 7.00 -3.14
C LYS A 70 0.55 7.52 -2.93
N ARG A 71 -0.46 6.79 -3.41
CA ARG A 71 -1.86 7.19 -3.26
C ARG A 71 -2.28 7.24 -1.79
N ILE A 72 -1.90 6.23 -0.99
CA ILE A 72 -2.15 6.25 0.47
C ILE A 72 -1.45 7.47 1.10
N LYS A 73 -0.22 7.80 0.69
CA LYS A 73 0.51 8.99 1.19
C LYS A 73 -0.25 10.29 0.92
N GLU A 74 -0.85 10.42 -0.26
CA GLU A 74 -1.67 11.57 -0.67
C GLU A 74 -2.94 11.66 0.18
N ILE A 75 -3.68 10.55 0.31
CA ILE A 75 -4.89 10.47 1.13
C ILE A 75 -4.57 10.86 2.58
N THR A 76 -3.47 10.32 3.13
CA THR A 76 -3.02 10.58 4.51
C THR A 76 -2.05 11.76 4.60
N LYS A 77 -2.18 12.78 3.74
CA LYS A 77 -1.37 14.00 3.85
C LYS A 77 -1.74 14.76 5.13
N ARG A 78 -0.74 15.06 5.96
CA ARG A 78 -0.92 15.63 7.31
C ARG A 78 -1.58 17.02 7.34
N ASN A 79 -1.60 17.76 6.23
CA ASN A 79 -2.15 19.11 6.14
C ASN A 79 -3.56 19.15 5.52
N ARG A 80 -4.25 18.01 5.36
CA ARG A 80 -5.59 18.01 4.77
C ARG A 80 -6.64 18.50 5.77
N PRO A 81 -7.50 19.48 5.41
CA PRO A 81 -8.59 19.97 6.24
C PRO A 81 -9.82 19.07 6.12
N ILE A 82 -9.67 17.78 6.36
CA ILE A 82 -10.78 16.80 6.36
C ILE A 82 -10.95 16.21 7.75
N SER A 83 -12.14 15.70 8.05
CA SER A 83 -12.43 15.01 9.31
C SER A 83 -11.71 13.66 9.43
N SER A 84 -11.73 13.04 10.62
CA SER A 84 -11.25 11.66 10.78
C SER A 84 -12.13 10.64 10.04
N LYS A 85 -13.46 10.86 10.05
CA LYS A 85 -14.43 9.94 9.42
C LYS A 85 -14.28 9.93 7.91
N GLU A 86 -14.16 11.10 7.29
CA GLU A 86 -13.92 11.22 5.83
C GLU A 86 -12.58 10.59 5.44
N LEU A 87 -11.52 10.83 6.22
CA LEU A 87 -10.22 10.19 5.97
C LEU A 87 -10.31 8.66 6.02
N ALA A 88 -11.04 8.11 6.99
CA ALA A 88 -11.26 6.68 7.12
C ALA A 88 -12.08 6.12 5.94
N LYS A 89 -13.13 6.85 5.51
CA LYS A 89 -13.95 6.50 4.35
C LYS A 89 -13.13 6.48 3.05
N GLU A 90 -12.39 7.55 2.74
CA GLU A 90 -11.54 7.62 1.54
C GLU A 90 -10.49 6.48 1.51
N LEU A 91 -9.87 6.19 2.67
CA LEU A 91 -8.94 5.06 2.77
C LEU A 91 -9.64 3.73 2.53
N LYS A 92 -10.82 3.52 3.11
CA LYS A 92 -11.59 2.29 2.95
C LYS A 92 -11.96 2.05 1.48
N GLU A 93 -12.51 3.05 0.81
CA GLU A 93 -12.88 2.97 -0.61
C GLU A 93 -11.66 2.65 -1.49
N TYR A 94 -10.54 3.34 -1.26
CA TYR A 94 -9.33 3.10 -2.03
C TYR A 94 -8.75 1.69 -1.80
N ILE A 95 -8.64 1.28 -0.54
CA ILE A 95 -8.04 -0.01 -0.17
C ILE A 95 -8.89 -1.16 -0.68
N THR A 96 -10.21 -1.10 -0.49
CA THR A 96 -11.13 -2.14 -0.94
C THR A 96 -11.07 -2.33 -2.45
N GLY A 97 -11.16 -1.24 -3.24
CA GLY A 97 -11.03 -1.31 -4.69
C GLY A 97 -9.67 -1.86 -5.15
N TRP A 98 -8.58 -1.42 -4.52
CA TRP A 98 -7.24 -1.90 -4.87
C TRP A 98 -7.03 -3.38 -4.54
N VAL A 99 -7.49 -3.81 -3.36
CA VAL A 99 -7.39 -5.21 -2.93
C VAL A 99 -8.25 -6.12 -3.81
N ASN A 100 -9.47 -5.70 -4.17
CA ASN A 100 -10.34 -6.46 -5.07
C ASN A 100 -9.70 -6.66 -6.45
N TYR A 101 -9.09 -5.61 -7.02
CA TYR A 101 -8.40 -5.72 -8.30
C TYR A 101 -7.21 -6.69 -8.25
N TYR A 102 -6.41 -6.65 -7.17
CA TYR A 102 -5.22 -7.48 -7.02
C TYR A 102 -5.45 -8.80 -6.26
N ARG A 103 -6.70 -9.22 -6.00
CA ARG A 103 -7.02 -10.37 -5.12
C ARG A 103 -6.34 -11.68 -5.54
N ILE A 104 -6.12 -11.88 -6.84
CA ILE A 104 -5.49 -13.09 -7.41
C ILE A 104 -3.98 -13.15 -7.08
N ALA A 105 -3.36 -12.02 -6.76
CA ALA A 105 -1.94 -11.93 -6.49
C ALA A 105 -1.61 -12.26 -5.03
N ASN A 106 -0.54 -13.02 -4.82
CA ASN A 106 0.03 -13.18 -3.48
C ASN A 106 0.63 -11.84 -3.01
N MET A 107 -0.04 -11.22 -2.03
CA MET A 107 0.34 -9.90 -1.51
C MET A 107 0.25 -9.76 0.01
N SER A 108 0.02 -10.83 0.77
CA SER A 108 -0.17 -10.77 2.24
C SER A 108 0.99 -10.08 2.97
N LYS A 109 2.25 -10.40 2.59
CA LYS A 109 3.45 -9.75 3.15
C LYS A 109 3.44 -8.24 2.87
N HIS A 110 3.12 -7.85 1.64
CA HIS A 110 3.08 -6.45 1.24
C HIS A 110 1.98 -5.67 1.96
N LEU A 111 0.78 -6.24 2.08
CA LEU A 111 -0.34 -5.63 2.78
C LEU A 111 -0.02 -5.41 4.26
N ARG A 112 0.63 -6.38 4.91
CA ARG A 112 1.10 -6.26 6.31
C ARG A 112 2.04 -5.05 6.51
N GLU A 113 3.00 -4.89 5.60
CA GLU A 113 3.94 -3.76 5.61
C GLU A 113 3.23 -2.42 5.39
N ILE A 114 2.33 -2.36 4.40
CA ILE A 114 1.53 -1.17 4.09
C ILE A 114 0.63 -0.79 5.26
N ASP A 115 -0.03 -1.75 5.89
CA ASP A 115 -0.89 -1.54 7.04
C ASP A 115 -0.13 -0.97 8.25
N SER A 116 1.06 -1.52 8.54
CA SER A 116 1.93 -0.99 9.59
C SER A 116 2.33 0.46 9.33
N TRP A 117 2.77 0.75 8.10
CA TRP A 117 3.14 2.09 7.67
C TRP A 117 1.96 3.07 7.67
N MET A 118 0.79 2.63 7.21
CA MET A 118 -0.45 3.40 7.17
C MET A 118 -0.92 3.77 8.58
N ARG A 119 -0.96 2.81 9.51
CA ARG A 119 -1.30 3.08 10.92
C ARG A 119 -0.38 4.12 11.55
N ARG A 120 0.93 4.06 11.27
CA ARG A 120 1.87 5.10 11.71
C ARG A 120 1.51 6.47 11.13
N ARG A 121 1.12 6.56 9.86
CA ARG A 121 0.66 7.83 9.26
C ARG A 121 -0.61 8.36 9.91
N ILE A 122 -1.56 7.49 10.20
CA ILE A 122 -2.80 7.87 10.90
C ILE A 122 -2.47 8.41 12.30
N ARG A 123 -1.60 7.74 13.07
CA ARG A 123 -1.12 8.23 14.38
C ARG A 123 -0.48 9.62 14.28
N MET A 124 0.35 9.84 13.26
CA MET A 124 0.95 11.14 12.98
C MET A 124 -0.12 12.23 12.73
N ILE A 125 -1.18 11.92 12.00
CA ILE A 125 -2.28 12.85 11.72
C ILE A 125 -3.01 13.22 13.01
N TYR A 126 -3.38 12.23 13.83
CA TYR A 126 -4.02 12.49 15.12
C TYR A 126 -3.17 13.37 16.03
N TRP A 127 -1.88 13.04 16.17
CA TRP A 127 -0.95 13.83 16.97
C TRP A 127 -0.84 15.29 16.50
N LYS A 128 -0.79 15.49 15.18
CA LYS A 128 -0.77 16.82 14.60
C LYS A 128 -2.09 17.57 14.85
N ARG A 129 -3.23 16.91 14.68
CA ARG A 129 -4.56 17.50 14.94
C ARG A 129 -4.74 17.94 16.38
N TRP A 130 -4.13 17.24 17.34
CA TRP A 130 -4.16 17.65 18.74
C TRP A 130 -3.43 18.99 18.98
N LYS A 131 -2.58 19.46 18.06
CA LYS A 131 -1.92 20.79 17.98
C LYS A 131 -1.34 21.36 19.27
N LEU A 132 -2.19 21.72 20.24
CA LEU A 132 -1.87 22.30 21.54
C LEU A 132 -1.46 21.24 22.57
N VAL A 133 -0.55 21.60 23.48
CA VAL A 133 -0.11 20.76 24.60
C VAL A 133 -1.29 20.31 25.46
N ARG A 134 -2.17 21.25 25.86
CA ARG A 134 -3.36 20.95 26.68
C ARG A 134 -4.26 19.88 26.06
N THR A 135 -4.40 19.91 24.73
CA THR A 135 -5.24 18.97 23.98
C THR A 135 -4.56 17.62 23.85
N ARG A 136 -3.23 17.58 23.60
CA ARG A 136 -2.45 16.33 23.61
C ARG A 136 -2.53 15.65 24.97
N TYR A 137 -2.30 16.40 26.05
CA TYR A 137 -2.40 15.91 27.43
C TYR A 137 -3.78 15.30 27.70
N ARG A 138 -4.85 16.06 27.46
CA ARG A 138 -6.23 15.61 27.65
C ARG A 138 -6.55 14.33 26.86
N ASN A 139 -6.13 14.27 25.59
CA ASN A 139 -6.40 13.09 24.75
C ASN A 139 -5.56 11.87 25.15
N LEU A 140 -4.31 12.06 25.57
CA LEU A 140 -3.49 10.97 26.12
C LEU A 140 -4.11 10.40 27.40
N GLN A 141 -4.62 11.25 28.29
CA GLN A 141 -5.32 10.81 29.50
C GLN A 141 -6.62 10.06 29.18
N LYS A 142 -7.43 10.59 28.25
CA LYS A 142 -8.64 9.91 27.77
C LYS A 142 -8.37 8.53 27.18
N LEU A 143 -7.17 8.34 26.61
CA LEU A 143 -6.70 7.06 26.06
C LEU A 143 -5.93 6.21 27.09
N GLY A 144 -6.05 6.52 28.39
CA GLY A 144 -5.57 5.66 29.49
C GLY A 144 -4.12 5.91 29.94
N ILE A 145 -3.47 7.00 29.53
CA ILE A 145 -2.12 7.33 30.01
C ILE A 145 -2.20 8.07 31.35
N ASN A 146 -1.36 7.68 32.31
CA ASN A 146 -1.24 8.36 33.59
C ASN A 146 -0.85 9.85 33.44
N LYS A 147 -1.23 10.68 34.43
CA LYS A 147 -1.08 12.14 34.35
C LYS A 147 0.38 12.56 34.09
N SER A 148 1.34 12.00 34.82
CA SER A 148 2.76 12.33 34.69
C SER A 148 3.30 12.04 33.27
N LYS A 149 3.09 10.83 32.74
CA LYS A 149 3.60 10.47 31.40
C LYS A 149 2.86 11.22 30.29
N ALA A 150 1.56 11.47 30.47
CA ALA A 150 0.79 12.27 29.52
C ALA A 150 1.36 13.70 29.43
N TRP A 151 1.75 14.30 30.55
CA TRP A 151 2.35 15.64 30.58
C TRP A 151 3.74 15.68 29.93
N GLU A 152 4.60 14.70 30.26
CA GLU A 152 5.94 14.53 29.65
C GLU A 152 5.84 14.45 28.12
N TRP A 153 4.94 13.60 27.59
CA TRP A 153 4.83 13.38 26.16
C TRP A 153 4.04 14.46 25.42
N ALA A 154 3.10 15.13 26.07
CA ALA A 154 2.38 16.26 25.46
C ALA A 154 3.33 17.41 25.08
N ASN A 155 4.37 17.64 25.90
CA ASN A 155 5.39 18.68 25.75
C ASN A 155 6.62 18.26 24.93
N THR A 156 6.58 17.10 24.29
CA THR A 156 7.72 16.60 23.52
C THR A 156 8.12 17.52 22.36
N ARG A 157 9.43 17.71 22.18
CA ARG A 157 10.04 18.43 21.03
C ARG A 157 10.30 17.52 19.82
N LYS A 158 9.98 16.22 19.93
CA LYS A 158 10.21 15.24 18.86
C LYS A 158 9.27 15.47 17.68
N SER A 159 9.77 15.19 16.47
CA SER A 159 9.00 15.38 15.23
C SER A 159 7.77 14.47 15.15
N TYR A 160 6.77 14.87 14.35
CA TYR A 160 5.51 14.13 14.22
C TYR A 160 5.69 12.68 13.77
N TRP A 161 6.62 12.42 12.85
CA TRP A 161 6.90 11.07 12.35
C TRP A 161 7.60 10.21 13.39
N HIS A 162 8.45 10.82 14.23
CA HIS A 162 9.11 10.14 15.34
C HIS A 162 8.11 9.73 16.42
N ILE A 163 7.26 10.67 16.83
CA ILE A 163 6.21 10.43 17.83
C ILE A 163 5.20 9.38 17.36
N ALA A 164 4.86 9.33 16.08
CA ALA A 164 4.00 8.30 15.52
C ALA A 164 4.50 6.84 15.69
N ASN A 165 5.80 6.64 15.93
CA ASN A 165 6.39 5.31 16.19
C ASN A 165 6.75 5.08 17.66
N SER A 166 6.58 6.09 18.51
CA SER A 166 6.90 5.98 19.92
C SER A 166 5.92 5.07 20.66
N PHE A 167 6.34 4.57 21.82
CA PHE A 167 5.49 3.72 22.65
C PHE A 167 4.20 4.44 23.06
N ILE A 168 4.23 5.77 23.27
CA ILE A 168 3.06 6.53 23.74
C ILE A 168 1.90 6.44 22.74
N LEU A 169 2.16 6.60 21.44
CA LEU A 169 1.12 6.51 20.40
C LEU A 169 0.80 5.07 20.00
N LYS A 170 1.72 4.13 20.22
CA LYS A 170 1.42 2.71 20.03
C LYS A 170 0.47 2.18 21.11
N ARG A 171 0.60 2.64 22.36
CA ARG A 171 -0.26 2.26 23.49
C ARG A 171 -1.61 2.98 23.51
N THR A 172 -1.66 4.23 23.06
CA THR A 172 -2.93 5.00 23.03
C THR A 172 -3.74 4.79 21.77
N LEU A 173 -3.12 4.91 20.60
CA LEU A 173 -3.75 4.66 19.30
C LEU A 173 -3.38 3.25 18.84
N THR A 174 -3.88 2.26 19.59
CA THR A 174 -3.71 0.83 19.29
C THR A 174 -4.36 0.48 17.96
N ASN A 175 -4.07 -0.72 17.43
CA ASN A 175 -4.68 -1.16 16.18
C ASN A 175 -6.21 -1.29 16.34
N GLU A 176 -6.69 -1.72 17.50
CA GLU A 176 -8.12 -1.82 17.84
C GLU A 176 -8.79 -0.46 17.90
N VAL A 177 -8.19 0.52 18.57
CA VAL A 177 -8.72 1.90 18.61
C VAL A 177 -8.83 2.48 17.20
N LEU A 178 -7.85 2.22 16.33
CA LEU A 178 -7.91 2.66 14.94
C LEU A 178 -9.04 1.95 14.16
N LYS A 179 -9.31 0.67 14.42
CA LYS A 179 -10.46 -0.04 13.83
C LYS A 179 -11.79 0.56 14.31
N ILE A 180 -11.93 0.87 15.60
CA ILE A 180 -13.12 1.55 16.16
C ILE A 180 -13.33 2.92 15.50
N TYR A 181 -12.25 3.65 15.21
CA TYR A 181 -12.32 4.91 14.45
C TYR A 181 -12.61 4.74 12.95
N GLY A 182 -12.85 3.51 12.48
CA GLY A 182 -13.27 3.19 11.11
C GLY A 182 -12.11 2.94 10.13
N PHE A 183 -10.86 2.87 10.59
CA PHE A 183 -9.73 2.57 9.70
C PHE A 183 -9.64 1.08 9.41
N ILE A 184 -9.72 0.71 8.13
CA ILE A 184 -9.63 -0.67 7.66
C ILE A 184 -8.17 -1.19 7.69
N SER A 185 -8.01 -2.49 7.92
CA SER A 185 -6.78 -3.24 7.70
C SER A 185 -6.85 -3.88 6.31
N ALA A 186 -5.94 -3.53 5.42
CA ALA A 186 -5.92 -4.05 4.06
C ALA A 186 -5.69 -5.56 4.05
N LEU A 187 -4.85 -6.07 4.96
CA LEU A 187 -4.60 -7.49 5.14
C LEU A 187 -5.85 -8.23 5.65
N ASP A 188 -6.56 -7.67 6.63
CA ASP A 188 -7.76 -8.32 7.18
C ASP A 188 -8.84 -8.43 6.09
N TYR A 189 -9.01 -7.37 5.29
CA TYR A 189 -9.94 -7.38 4.17
C TYR A 189 -9.52 -8.37 3.08
N TYR A 190 -8.24 -8.41 2.73
CA TYR A 190 -7.70 -9.38 1.77
C TYR A 190 -7.94 -10.82 2.24
N ASN A 191 -7.75 -11.11 3.53
CA ASN A 191 -8.03 -12.44 4.05
C ASN A 191 -9.53 -12.76 4.03
N SER A 192 -10.41 -11.77 4.30
CA SER A 192 -11.87 -12.00 4.28
C SER A 192 -12.45 -12.32 2.90
N ILE A 193 -11.79 -11.89 1.82
CA ILE A 193 -12.28 -12.12 0.44
C ILE A 193 -11.58 -13.27 -0.28
N ASN A 194 -10.50 -13.82 0.30
CA ASN A 194 -9.75 -14.95 -0.26
C ASN A 194 -9.92 -16.23 0.57
N LEU A 195 -10.89 -16.23 1.49
CA LEU A 195 -11.43 -17.42 2.13
C LEU A 195 -12.38 -18.14 1.17
#